data_AF-A0A2K8SUK9-F1
#
_entry.id   AF-A0A2K8SUK9-F1
#
_cell.length_a   1.000
_cell.length_b   1.000
_cell.length_c   1.000
_cell.angle_alpha   90.00
_cell.angle_beta   90.00
_cell.angle_gamma   90.00
#
_symmetry.space_group_name_H-M   'P 1'
#
loop_
_entity.id
_entity.type
_entity.pdbx_description
1 polymer ?
#
loop_
_entity_poly.entity_id
_entity_poly.type
_entity_poly.pdbx_seq_one_letter_code
_entity_poly.pdbx_strand_id
1 'polypeptide(L)'
;MRDSSTKKLEVKFDSDRTQQLLENVLQANEQPLPMTAVAKRLGYPKRVLYRHFPELCRAISAEYVKYMKESRIKRIEHCCEEVKQAVRQVHTEGIYPSEAAISRLLAKPGCFRDKKVRAALRAARREICLEP
;
A
#
# COMPACT_ATOMS: atom_id res chain seq x y z
N MET A 1 29.63 13.39 -26.81
CA MET A 1 28.35 13.86 -27.38
C MET A 1 27.26 12.87 -26.99
N ARG A 2 26.24 13.29 -26.24
CA ARG A 2 25.00 12.52 -26.08
C ARG A 2 23.85 13.52 -25.98
N ASP A 3 22.99 13.41 -26.99
CA ASP A 3 21.84 14.22 -27.31
C ASP A 3 20.81 14.23 -26.17
N SER A 4 20.27 15.41 -25.85
CA SER A 4 18.99 15.58 -25.17
C SER A 4 18.55 17.03 -25.28
N SER A 5 18.23 17.42 -26.51
CA SER A 5 17.39 18.58 -26.81
C SER A 5 16.02 18.39 -26.15
N THR A 6 15.88 18.76 -24.87
CA THR A 6 14.58 18.89 -24.22
C THR A 6 14.14 20.34 -24.33
N LYS A 7 13.29 20.57 -25.33
CA LYS A 7 12.63 21.84 -25.66
C LYS A 7 12.15 22.53 -24.38
N LYS A 8 12.78 23.65 -24.06
CA LYS A 8 12.53 24.52 -22.91
C LYS A 8 11.11 25.09 -23.04
N LEU A 9 10.11 24.39 -22.49
CA LEU A 9 8.80 24.97 -22.26
C LEU A 9 8.94 25.90 -21.05
N GLU A 10 9.11 27.20 -21.32
CA GLU A 10 8.96 28.28 -20.33
C GLU A 10 7.48 28.38 -19.92
N VAL A 11 6.95 27.32 -19.29
CA VAL A 11 5.74 27.45 -18.47
C VAL A 11 6.18 28.25 -17.27
N LYS A 12 5.71 29.51 -17.15
CA LYS A 12 5.88 30.32 -15.95
C LYS A 12 5.54 29.43 -14.75
N PHE A 13 6.55 29.08 -13.97
CA PHE A 13 6.37 28.28 -12.77
C PHE A 13 5.65 29.17 -11.75
N ASP A 14 4.35 28.97 -11.63
CA ASP A 14 3.53 29.64 -10.63
C ASP A 14 3.83 29.01 -9.27
N SER A 15 4.80 29.60 -8.57
CA SER A 15 5.29 29.12 -7.28
C SER A 15 4.15 29.05 -6.27
N ASP A 16 3.37 30.12 -6.15
CA ASP A 16 2.35 30.26 -5.12
C ASP A 16 1.20 29.26 -5.33
N ARG A 17 0.71 29.14 -6.57
CA ARG A 17 -0.32 28.16 -6.90
C ARG A 17 0.17 26.72 -6.72
N THR A 18 1.43 26.46 -7.08
CA THR A 18 2.02 25.13 -6.92
C THR A 18 2.19 24.77 -5.44
N GLN A 19 2.61 25.74 -4.61
CA GLN A 19 2.72 25.56 -3.17
C GLN A 19 1.38 25.21 -2.55
N GLN A 20 0.33 26.01 -2.83
CA GLN A 20 -1.01 25.78 -2.30
C GLN A 20 -1.55 24.40 -2.68
N LEU A 21 -1.30 23.95 -3.92
CA LEU A 21 -1.70 22.62 -4.35
C LEU A 21 -0.95 21.50 -3.61
N LEU A 22 0.35 21.67 -3.34
CA LEU A 22 1.13 20.71 -2.56
C LEU A 22 0.66 20.64 -1.10
N GLU A 23 0.35 21.80 -0.49
CA GLU A 23 -0.20 21.89 0.86
C GLU A 23 -1.60 21.25 0.94
N ASN A 24 -2.46 21.52 -0.04
CA ASN A 24 -3.78 20.89 -0.13
C ASN A 24 -3.67 19.38 -0.27
N VAL A 25 -2.67 18.85 -0.99
CA VAL A 25 -2.44 17.39 -1.08
C VAL A 25 -1.99 16.80 0.27
N LEU A 26 -1.26 17.57 1.09
CA LEU A 26 -0.87 17.14 2.43
C LEU A 26 -2.03 17.20 3.43
N GLN A 27 -2.92 18.18 3.29
CA GLN A 27 -4.05 18.39 4.19
C GLN A 27 -5.29 17.60 3.78
N ALA A 28 -5.40 17.19 2.52
CA ALA A 28 -6.50 16.36 2.07
C ALA A 28 -6.46 15.04 2.84
N ASN A 29 -7.57 14.71 3.51
CA ASN A 29 -7.80 13.40 4.16
C ASN A 29 -7.98 12.26 3.13
N GLU A 30 -7.60 12.48 1.87
CA GLU A 30 -7.62 11.47 0.81
C GLU A 30 -6.43 10.52 0.94
N GLN A 31 -6.47 9.40 0.19
CA GLN A 31 -5.34 8.48 0.15
C GLN A 31 -4.10 9.20 -0.39
N PRO A 32 -2.96 9.18 0.35
CA PRO A 32 -1.78 9.90 -0.08
C PRO A 32 -1.31 9.35 -1.41
N LEU A 33 -1.01 10.26 -2.33
CA LEU A 33 -0.57 9.94 -3.67
C LEU A 33 0.96 9.91 -3.73
N PRO A 34 1.56 9.03 -4.55
CA PRO A 34 2.99 9.08 -4.75
C PRO A 34 3.35 10.41 -5.42
N MET A 35 4.52 10.96 -5.09
CA MET A 35 4.98 12.24 -5.65
C MET A 35 5.04 12.23 -7.20
N THR A 36 5.15 11.05 -7.83
CA THR A 36 5.00 10.89 -9.30
C THR A 36 3.61 11.27 -9.78
N ALA A 37 2.56 10.81 -9.10
CA ALA A 37 1.18 11.11 -9.45
C ALA A 37 0.86 12.57 -9.17
N VAL A 38 1.34 13.12 -8.06
CA VAL A 38 1.19 14.55 -7.73
C VAL A 38 1.87 15.43 -8.79
N ALA A 39 3.10 15.10 -9.19
CA ALA A 39 3.80 15.81 -10.26
C ALA A 39 3.05 15.77 -11.60
N LYS A 40 2.50 14.61 -11.97
CA LYS A 40 1.66 14.47 -13.17
C LYS A 40 0.39 15.31 -13.08
N ARG A 41 -0.29 15.32 -11.93
CA ARG A 41 -1.51 16.12 -11.68
C ARG A 41 -1.23 17.61 -11.79
N LEU A 42 -0.07 18.05 -11.33
CA LEU A 42 0.36 19.45 -11.39
C LEU A 42 0.93 19.87 -12.76
N GLY A 43 1.20 18.91 -13.66
CA GLY A 43 1.82 19.18 -14.95
C GLY A 43 3.30 19.58 -14.88
N TYR A 44 3.94 19.49 -13.70
CA TYR A 44 5.33 19.86 -13.50
C TYR A 44 6.23 18.63 -13.31
N PRO A 45 7.44 18.62 -13.90
CA PRO A 45 8.38 17.55 -13.64
C PRO A 45 8.84 17.60 -12.18
N LYS A 46 9.01 16.42 -11.57
CA LYS A 46 9.47 16.29 -10.17
C LYS A 46 10.69 17.14 -9.87
N ARG A 47 11.67 17.19 -10.79
CA ARG A 47 12.91 17.96 -10.61
C ARG A 47 12.63 19.43 -10.33
N VAL A 48 11.62 20.02 -10.97
CA VAL A 48 11.22 21.42 -10.75
C VAL A 48 10.57 21.54 -9.36
N LEU A 49 9.63 20.65 -9.03
CA LEU A 49 8.96 20.67 -7.71
C LEU A 49 9.95 20.54 -6.55
N TYR A 50 10.92 19.63 -6.64
CA TYR A 50 11.96 19.46 -5.62
C TYR A 50 12.95 20.64 -5.56
N ARG A 51 13.13 21.39 -6.64
CA ARG A 51 13.99 22.58 -6.65
C ARG A 51 13.36 23.75 -5.92
N HIS A 52 12.05 23.93 -6.07
CA HIS A 52 11.32 25.05 -5.46
C HIS A 52 10.77 24.71 -4.08
N PHE A 53 10.27 23.49 -3.89
CA PHE A 53 9.58 23.05 -2.66
C PHE A 53 10.14 21.71 -2.15
N PRO A 54 11.43 21.64 -1.78
CA PRO A 54 12.05 20.40 -1.33
C PRO A 54 11.34 19.81 -0.10
N GLU A 55 10.97 20.66 0.87
CA GLU A 55 10.36 20.22 2.13
C GLU A 55 8.94 19.67 1.92
N LEU A 56 8.09 20.35 1.14
CA LEU A 56 6.74 19.86 0.82
C LEU A 56 6.80 18.54 0.03
N CYS A 57 7.71 18.42 -0.95
CA CYS A 57 7.87 17.19 -1.71
C CYS A 57 8.34 16.02 -0.83
N ARG A 58 9.22 16.28 0.14
CA ARG A 58 9.65 15.29 1.14
C ARG A 58 8.51 14.88 2.05
N ALA A 59 7.73 15.83 2.55
CA ALA A 59 6.57 15.56 3.41
C ALA A 59 5.55 14.66 2.71
N ILE A 60 5.18 14.97 1.45
CA ILE A 60 4.23 14.16 0.67
C ILE A 60 4.79 12.74 0.46
N SER A 61 6.07 12.64 0.13
CA SER A 61 6.72 11.34 -0.08
C SER A 61 6.79 10.52 1.21
N ALA A 62 7.04 11.16 2.35
CA ALA A 62 7.08 10.51 3.65
C ALA A 62 5.69 9.99 4.05
N GLU A 63 4.64 10.79 3.88
CA GLU A 63 3.26 10.38 4.17
C GLU A 63 2.82 9.21 3.28
N TYR A 64 3.18 9.25 2.00
CA TYR A 64 2.93 8.12 1.10
C TYR A 64 3.62 6.83 1.56
N VAL A 65 4.90 6.91 1.96
CA VAL A 65 5.64 5.75 2.46
C VAL A 65 5.03 5.21 3.76
N LYS A 66 4.62 6.10 4.66
CA LYS A 66 3.93 5.73 5.91
C LYS A 66 2.63 4.99 5.60
N TYR A 67 1.78 5.56 4.75
CA TYR A 67 0.54 4.92 4.31
C TYR A 67 0.77 3.57 3.62
N MET A 68 1.80 3.43 2.79
CA MET A 68 2.14 2.14 2.16
C MET A 68 2.53 1.08 3.20
N LYS A 69 3.29 1.47 4.24
CA LYS A 69 3.64 0.57 5.35
C LYS A 69 2.38 0.15 6.12
N GLU A 70 1.54 1.10 6.50
CA GLU A 70 0.29 0.84 7.22
C GLU A 70 -0.68 -0.02 6.39
N SER A 71 -0.84 0.31 5.11
CA SER A 71 -1.67 -0.45 4.17
C SER A 71 -1.15 -1.87 3.99
N ARG A 72 0.17 -2.06 3.96
CA ARG A 72 0.77 -3.40 3.91
C ARG A 72 0.49 -4.19 5.18
N ILE A 73 0.59 -3.55 6.35
CA ILE A 73 0.26 -4.19 7.63
C ILE A 73 -1.22 -4.59 7.65
N LYS A 74 -2.13 -3.65 7.33
CA LYS A 74 -3.58 -3.89 7.26
C LYS A 74 -3.93 -5.01 6.29
N ARG A 75 -3.30 -5.06 5.11
CA ARG A 75 -3.50 -6.15 4.14
C ARG A 75 -3.09 -7.50 4.71
N ILE A 76 -1.93 -7.57 5.37
CA ILE A 76 -1.46 -8.82 5.97
C ILE A 76 -2.38 -9.23 7.13
N GLU A 77 -2.77 -8.29 7.98
CA GLU A 77 -3.69 -8.53 9.10
C GLU A 77 -5.04 -9.04 8.60
N HIS A 78 -5.60 -8.40 7.59
CA HIS A 78 -6.84 -8.85 6.95
C HIS A 78 -6.71 -10.26 6.39
N CYS A 79 -5.65 -10.58 5.63
CA CYS A 79 -5.44 -11.94 5.13
C CYS A 79 -5.24 -12.97 6.25
N CYS A 80 -4.57 -12.60 7.34
CA CYS A 80 -4.44 -13.46 8.51
C CYS A 80 -5.81 -13.75 9.13
N GLU A 81 -6.69 -12.75 9.21
CA GLU A 81 -8.03 -12.91 9.76
C GLU A 81 -8.92 -13.77 8.85
N GLU A 82 -8.89 -13.53 7.54
CA GLU A 82 -9.59 -14.38 6.55
C GLU A 82 -9.16 -15.85 6.68
N VAL A 83 -7.86 -16.11 6.86
CA VAL A 83 -7.34 -17.46 7.07
C VAL A 83 -7.87 -18.06 8.36
N LYS A 84 -7.87 -17.32 9.48
CA LYS A 84 -8.40 -17.82 10.76
C LYS A 84 -9.89 -18.18 10.65
N GLN A 85 -10.67 -17.33 9.98
CA GLN A 85 -12.10 -17.57 9.76
C GLN A 85 -12.33 -18.83 8.91
N ALA A 86 -11.61 -18.94 7.79
CA ALA A 86 -11.70 -20.11 6.93
C ALA A 86 -11.25 -21.40 7.64
N VAL A 87 -10.23 -21.35 8.50
CA VAL A 87 -9.82 -22.49 9.33
C VAL A 87 -10.97 -22.94 10.24
N ARG A 88 -11.64 -22.01 10.94
CA ARG A 88 -12.78 -22.33 11.81
C ARG A 88 -13.94 -22.92 11.03
N GLN A 89 -14.23 -22.37 9.85
CA GLN A 89 -15.30 -22.86 8.98
C GLN A 89 -15.03 -24.30 8.52
N VAL A 90 -13.83 -24.58 7.99
CA VAL A 90 -13.45 -25.93 7.54
C VAL A 90 -13.49 -26.92 8.70
N HIS A 91 -13.08 -26.51 9.90
CA HIS A 91 -13.18 -27.34 11.10
C HIS A 91 -14.63 -27.66 11.49
N THR A 92 -15.54 -26.68 11.46
CA THR A 92 -16.97 -26.92 11.73
C THR A 92 -17.61 -27.86 10.70
N GLU A 93 -17.09 -27.90 9.48
CA GLU A 93 -17.50 -28.86 8.44
C GLU A 93 -16.92 -30.27 8.67
N GLY A 94 -16.14 -30.49 9.74
CA GLY A 94 -15.51 -31.77 10.08
C GLY A 94 -14.30 -32.10 9.20
N ILE A 95 -13.83 -31.15 8.39
CA ILE A 95 -12.70 -31.32 7.49
C ILE A 95 -11.44 -30.82 8.19
N TYR A 96 -10.33 -31.55 8.04
CA TYR A 96 -9.05 -31.08 8.56
C TYR A 96 -8.60 -29.79 7.83
N PRO A 97 -8.29 -28.69 8.54
CA PRO A 97 -7.99 -27.39 7.95
C PRO A 97 -6.63 -27.35 7.24
N SER A 98 -6.52 -28.01 6.07
CA SER A 98 -5.37 -28.03 5.19
C SER A 98 -5.24 -26.72 4.39
N GLU A 99 -4.03 -26.40 3.88
CA GLU A 99 -3.81 -25.20 3.06
C GLU A 99 -4.66 -25.25 1.78
N ALA A 100 -4.80 -26.44 1.19
CA ALA A 100 -5.65 -26.67 0.03
C ALA A 100 -7.14 -26.47 0.35
N ALA A 101 -7.64 -26.94 1.49
CA ALA A 101 -9.03 -26.72 1.90
C ALA A 101 -9.32 -25.22 2.09
N ILE A 102 -8.42 -24.51 2.76
CA ILE A 102 -8.59 -23.09 3.04
C ILE A 102 -8.46 -22.25 1.75
N SER A 103 -7.58 -22.64 0.82
CA SER A 103 -7.43 -21.94 -0.46
C SER A 103 -8.72 -21.92 -1.30
N ARG A 104 -9.66 -22.84 -1.06
CA ARG A 104 -10.96 -22.87 -1.73
C ARG A 104 -11.94 -21.84 -1.16
N LEU A 105 -11.76 -21.43 0.09
CA LEU A 105 -12.61 -20.44 0.77
C LEU A 105 -12.06 -19.01 0.64
N LEU A 106 -10.75 -18.86 0.44
CA LEU A 106 -10.14 -17.54 0.32
C LEU A 106 -10.35 -16.93 -1.07
N ALA A 107 -10.79 -15.67 -1.12
CA ALA A 107 -10.89 -14.91 -2.35
C ALA A 107 -9.52 -14.72 -3.06
N LYS A 108 -8.42 -14.73 -2.29
CA LYS A 108 -7.06 -14.56 -2.81
C LYS A 108 -6.09 -15.57 -2.19
N PRO A 109 -5.92 -16.76 -2.79
CA PRO A 109 -5.01 -17.80 -2.27
C PRO A 109 -3.54 -17.39 -2.33
N GLY A 110 -3.18 -16.35 -3.09
CA GLY A 110 -1.83 -15.79 -3.14
C GLY A 110 -1.31 -15.23 -1.81
N CYS A 111 -2.18 -15.02 -0.81
CA CYS A 111 -1.79 -14.55 0.52
C CYS A 111 -0.91 -15.56 1.29
N PHE A 112 -0.97 -16.86 0.96
CA PHE A 112 -0.11 -17.88 1.56
C PHE A 112 1.38 -17.73 1.23
N ARG A 113 1.75 -16.87 0.27
CA ARG A 113 3.15 -16.54 0.00
C ARG A 113 3.79 -15.76 1.17
N ASP A 114 3.00 -15.04 1.96
CA ASP A 114 3.50 -14.28 3.10
C ASP A 114 3.74 -15.17 4.32
N LYS A 115 4.95 -15.07 4.91
CA LYS A 115 5.35 -15.86 6.08
C LYS A 115 4.43 -15.67 7.29
N LYS A 116 3.91 -14.45 7.48
CA LYS A 116 2.99 -14.10 8.56
C LYS A 116 1.65 -14.84 8.45
N VAL A 117 1.11 -14.94 7.23
CA VAL A 117 -0.15 -15.65 6.95
C VAL A 117 0.01 -17.15 7.21
N ARG A 118 1.12 -17.75 6.78
CA ARG A 118 1.44 -19.16 7.12
C ARG A 118 1.63 -19.39 8.62
N ALA A 119 2.15 -18.41 9.35
CA ALA A 119 2.26 -18.50 10.81
C ALA A 119 0.87 -18.45 11.46
N ALA A 120 -0.02 -17.56 11.00
CA ALA A 120 -1.41 -17.48 11.46
C ALA A 120 -2.17 -18.79 11.25
N LEU A 121 -2.03 -19.42 10.07
CA LEU A 121 -2.59 -20.74 9.80
C LEU A 121 -2.11 -21.80 10.80
N ARG A 122 -0.80 -21.86 11.06
CA ARG A 122 -0.23 -22.82 12.01
C ARG A 122 -0.69 -22.58 13.45
N ALA A 123 -0.84 -21.31 13.84
CA ALA A 123 -1.37 -20.95 15.15
C ALA A 123 -2.85 -21.39 15.28
N ALA A 124 -3.69 -21.04 14.30
CA ALA A 124 -5.11 -21.41 14.31
C ALA A 124 -5.34 -22.93 14.34
N ARG A 125 -4.50 -23.70 13.63
CA ARG A 125 -4.52 -25.17 13.71
C ARG A 125 -4.22 -25.69 15.10
N ARG A 126 -3.24 -25.09 15.80
CA ARG A 126 -2.88 -25.50 17.16
C ARG A 126 -4.03 -25.24 18.12
N GLU A 127 -4.67 -24.08 18.02
CA GLU A 127 -5.83 -23.73 18.85
C GLU A 127 -6.97 -24.76 18.71
N ILE A 128 -7.27 -25.17 17.48
CA ILE A 128 -8.36 -26.13 17.21
C ILE A 128 -8.01 -27.56 17.61
N CYS A 129 -6.76 -27.98 17.47
CA CYS A 129 -6.33 -29.30 17.96
C CYS A 129 -6.18 -29.37 19.49
N LEU A 130 -6.32 -28.25 20.20
CA LEU A 130 -6.21 -28.16 21.66
C LEU A 130 -7.59 -28.09 22.35
N GLU A 131 -8.71 -28.08 21.62
CA GLU A 131 -10.05 -28.19 22.21
C GLU A 131 -10.35 -29.67 22.50
N PRO A 132 -10.52 -30.06 23.79
CA PRO A 132 -10.73 -31.44 24.24
C PRO A 132 -12.14 -31.98 24.00
#